data_AF-A0A7U9RD20-F1
#
_entry.id   AF-A0A7U9RD20-F1
#
_cell.length_a   1.000
_cell.length_b   1.000
_cell.length_c   1.000
_cell.angle_alpha   90.00
_cell.angle_beta   90.00
_cell.angle_gamma   90.00
#
_symmetry.space_group_name_H-M   'P 1'
#
loop_
_entity.id
_entity.type
_entity.pdbx_description
1 polymer ?
#
loop_
_entity_poly.entity_id
_entity_poly.type
_entity_poly.pdbx_seq_one_letter_code
_entity_poly.pdbx_strand_id
1 'polypeptide(L)'
;MNDQGSFKRSIKCLFLLLCGIFAVAEITAIMGILGIGNKVFQISFHLIILLVLIVLFVLGYRYLAERFVDPLFEMDIAVKALAKGDLSVKVTYESDNELGRLSGSLRQTINMLTALLKDVTRILEAFRQGDFNVRSEHPEAYIGDFRILLDGLVALVKGFSDTMRNIDNAADQVAEGSNDLAVSSQDLAQGATDQAASVEELIATVTEVTNQVQENTKTTDKAHDNAKLIGQQAKISQVKMRELTEAMETIKETSSEIGKIIVDIEEIASQTNLLSLNAAIEAARAGEAGKGFAVVADQIRKLAEDSASSAVTTKELIDKSIREVQKGNEITEETAESLNNVLNELDNIVLAVANIRLASDKQAVSVKEIEKGFEAIGGVVQNNSAAAEETSATSEELSAQAAALKNMVEKFKLRVD
;
A
#
# COMPACT_ATOMS: atom_id res chain seq x y z
N MET A 1 76.62 -18.55 38.30
CA MET A 1 77.54 -19.25 37.38
C MET A 1 78.82 -19.70 38.12
N ASN A 2 78.74 -20.61 39.09
CA ASN A 2 79.95 -21.14 39.73
C ASN A 2 79.85 -22.61 40.19
N ASP A 3 78.90 -23.39 39.65
CA ASP A 3 78.60 -24.73 40.17
C ASP A 3 78.58 -25.86 39.14
N GLN A 4 78.99 -25.58 37.88
CA GLN A 4 79.25 -26.63 36.88
C GLN A 4 80.36 -27.63 37.31
N GLY A 5 81.02 -27.35 38.43
CA GLY A 5 81.99 -28.22 39.06
C GLY A 5 81.40 -29.25 40.01
N SER A 6 80.32 -28.98 40.76
CA SER A 6 79.97 -29.79 41.94
C SER A 6 79.65 -31.26 41.62
N PHE A 7 78.77 -31.51 40.66
CA PHE A 7 78.34 -32.87 40.29
C PHE A 7 79.48 -33.72 39.71
N LYS A 8 80.15 -33.18 38.69
CA LYS A 8 81.31 -33.82 38.05
C LYS A 8 82.47 -33.98 39.02
N ARG A 9 82.65 -33.07 39.98
CA ARG A 9 83.70 -33.11 41.00
C ARG A 9 83.42 -34.12 42.09
N SER A 10 82.17 -34.31 42.50
CA SER A 10 81.78 -35.36 43.46
C SER A 10 82.01 -36.76 42.89
N ILE A 11 81.57 -37.01 41.64
CA ILE A 11 81.86 -38.28 40.94
C ILE A 11 83.37 -38.45 40.72
N LYS A 12 84.08 -37.38 40.30
CA LYS A 12 85.52 -37.42 40.11
C LYS A 12 86.28 -37.68 41.42
N CYS A 13 85.85 -37.08 42.54
CA CYS A 13 86.45 -37.34 43.86
C CYS A 13 86.21 -38.78 44.30
N LEU A 14 84.99 -39.31 44.16
CA LEU A 14 84.68 -40.71 44.50
C LEU A 14 85.51 -41.67 43.64
N PHE A 15 85.62 -41.41 42.33
CA PHE A 15 86.43 -42.20 41.40
C PHE A 15 87.91 -42.15 41.74
N LEU A 16 88.47 -40.95 41.99
CA LEU A 16 89.87 -40.78 42.38
C LEU A 16 90.18 -41.47 43.73
N LEU A 17 89.25 -41.45 44.68
CA LEU A 17 89.40 -42.09 45.99
C LEU A 17 89.39 -43.62 45.86
N LEU A 18 88.50 -44.18 45.01
CA LEU A 18 88.51 -45.60 44.66
C LEU A 18 89.80 -46.03 43.97
N CYS A 19 90.28 -45.25 42.98
CA CYS A 19 91.56 -45.51 42.31
C CYS A 19 92.73 -45.48 43.30
N GLY A 20 92.74 -44.55 44.25
CA GLY A 20 93.77 -44.46 45.28
C GLY A 20 93.81 -45.69 46.19
N ILE A 21 92.65 -46.18 46.66
CA ILE A 21 92.57 -47.37 47.51
C ILE A 21 92.96 -48.63 46.74
N PHE A 22 92.54 -48.74 45.48
CA PHE A 22 92.94 -49.85 44.61
C PHE A 22 94.46 -49.88 44.40
N ALA A 23 95.09 -48.74 44.15
CA ALA A 23 96.54 -48.65 44.03
C ALA A 23 97.26 -49.09 45.32
N VAL A 24 96.75 -48.71 46.50
CA VAL A 24 97.31 -49.14 47.80
C VAL A 24 97.16 -50.66 47.98
N ALA A 25 96.01 -51.23 47.59
CA ALA A 25 95.77 -52.68 47.65
C ALA A 25 96.83 -53.44 46.82
N GLU A 26 97.03 -53.04 45.56
CA GLU A 26 98.04 -53.63 44.66
C GLU A 26 99.47 -53.52 45.22
N ILE A 27 99.87 -52.35 45.73
CA ILE A 27 101.19 -52.17 46.34
C ILE A 27 101.40 -53.13 47.52
N THR A 28 100.38 -53.28 48.37
CA THR A 28 100.47 -54.19 49.52
C THR A 28 100.46 -55.68 49.12
N ALA A 29 99.75 -56.05 48.04
CA ALA A 29 99.77 -57.40 47.50
C ALA A 29 101.15 -57.76 46.92
N ILE A 30 101.76 -56.83 46.18
CA ILE A 30 103.12 -56.97 45.64
C ILE A 30 104.13 -57.15 46.79
N MET A 31 104.05 -56.33 47.85
CA MET A 31 104.89 -56.46 49.04
C MET A 31 104.76 -57.83 49.73
N GLY A 32 103.57 -58.45 49.69
CA GLY A 32 103.34 -59.79 50.21
C GLY A 32 103.95 -60.90 49.39
N ILE A 33 103.89 -60.80 48.06
CA ILE A 33 104.56 -61.75 47.15
C ILE A 33 106.09 -61.70 47.33
N LEU A 34 106.65 -60.51 47.54
CA LEU A 34 108.08 -60.28 47.81
C LEU A 34 108.54 -60.74 49.20
N GLY A 35 107.63 -61.22 50.07
CA GLY A 35 107.96 -61.75 51.40
C GLY A 35 108.30 -60.68 52.45
N ILE A 36 107.95 -59.42 52.20
CA ILE A 36 108.30 -58.29 53.07
C ILE A 36 107.18 -58.07 54.11
N GLY A 37 107.39 -58.55 55.34
CA GLY A 37 106.48 -58.36 56.48
C GLY A 37 105.82 -59.63 57.00
N ASN A 38 105.01 -59.51 58.06
CA ASN A 38 104.32 -60.65 58.68
C ASN A 38 103.11 -61.09 57.84
N LYS A 39 103.07 -62.36 57.41
CA LYS A 39 101.97 -62.92 56.59
C LYS A 39 100.60 -62.78 57.25
N VAL A 40 100.52 -62.92 58.58
CA VAL A 40 99.25 -62.76 59.33
C VAL A 40 98.78 -61.30 59.28
N PHE A 41 99.72 -60.36 59.35
CA PHE A 41 99.42 -58.92 59.25
C PHE A 41 98.94 -58.55 57.83
N GLN A 42 99.58 -59.10 56.79
CA GLN A 42 99.18 -58.82 55.41
C GLN A 42 97.80 -59.37 55.05
N ILE A 43 97.48 -60.61 55.46
CA ILE A 43 96.14 -61.18 55.25
C ILE A 43 95.08 -60.36 55.99
N SER A 44 95.35 -59.99 57.24
CA SER A 44 94.45 -59.12 58.03
C SER A 44 94.27 -57.74 57.38
N PHE A 45 95.33 -57.15 56.84
CA PHE A 45 95.30 -55.86 56.16
C PHE A 45 94.54 -55.90 54.83
N HIS A 46 94.70 -56.95 54.03
CA HIS A 46 93.90 -57.17 52.81
C HIS A 46 92.42 -57.39 53.11
N LEU A 47 92.08 -58.13 54.17
CA LEU A 47 90.70 -58.27 54.61
C LEU A 47 90.09 -56.93 55.01
N ILE A 48 90.86 -56.05 55.67
CA ILE A 48 90.43 -54.69 56.01
C ILE A 48 90.24 -53.84 54.76
N ILE A 49 91.17 -53.86 53.80
CA ILE A 49 91.04 -53.11 52.54
C ILE A 49 89.83 -53.59 51.74
N LEU A 50 89.62 -54.90 51.64
CA LEU A 50 88.46 -55.48 50.97
C LEU A 50 87.15 -55.01 51.63
N LEU A 51 87.08 -55.03 52.96
CA LEU A 51 85.93 -54.52 53.72
C LEU A 51 85.69 -53.04 53.43
N VAL A 52 86.75 -52.22 53.44
CA VAL A 52 86.68 -50.78 53.14
C VAL A 52 86.20 -50.53 51.70
N LEU A 53 86.70 -51.30 50.73
CA LEU A 53 86.26 -51.21 49.33
C LEU A 53 84.79 -51.60 49.18
N ILE A 54 84.32 -52.66 49.84
CA ILE A 54 82.91 -53.06 49.82
C ILE A 54 82.05 -51.93 50.42
N VAL A 55 82.45 -51.38 51.58
CA VAL A 55 81.72 -50.28 52.23
C VAL A 55 81.68 -49.04 51.33
N LEU A 56 82.81 -48.64 50.74
CA LEU A 56 82.87 -47.50 49.83
C LEU A 56 82.10 -47.72 48.53
N PHE A 57 82.06 -48.94 48.01
CA PHE A 57 81.27 -49.29 46.84
C PHE A 57 79.77 -49.22 47.15
N VAL A 58 79.34 -49.74 48.31
CA VAL A 58 77.95 -49.64 48.77
C VAL A 58 77.55 -48.19 49.03
N LEU A 59 78.41 -47.40 49.71
CA LEU A 59 78.17 -45.97 49.96
C LEU A 59 78.17 -45.16 48.66
N GLY A 60 79.09 -45.46 47.73
CA GLY A 60 79.18 -44.82 46.43
C GLY A 60 78.00 -45.15 45.53
N TYR A 61 77.58 -46.43 45.50
CA TYR A 61 76.36 -46.86 44.82
C TYR A 61 75.13 -46.16 45.40
N ARG A 62 74.96 -46.14 46.73
CA ARG A 62 73.86 -45.42 47.38
C ARG A 62 73.87 -43.94 47.05
N TYR A 63 75.03 -43.30 47.13
CA TYR A 63 75.20 -41.91 46.78
C TYR A 63 74.81 -41.64 45.33
N LEU A 64 75.25 -42.47 44.38
CA LEU A 64 74.92 -42.33 42.96
C LEU A 64 73.44 -42.65 42.69
N ALA A 65 72.89 -43.67 43.33
CA ALA A 65 71.48 -44.04 43.19
C ALA A 65 70.58 -42.89 43.65
N GLU A 66 70.75 -42.42 44.89
CA GLU A 66 69.91 -41.36 45.49
C GLU A 66 70.12 -39.99 44.82
N ARG A 67 71.34 -39.67 44.36
CA ARG A 67 71.64 -38.35 43.77
C ARG A 67 71.50 -38.30 42.25
N PHE A 68 71.43 -39.44 41.56
CA PHE A 68 71.43 -39.50 40.10
C PHE A 68 70.32 -40.37 39.52
N VAL A 69 70.23 -41.64 39.96
CA VAL A 69 69.28 -42.59 39.37
C VAL A 69 67.86 -42.28 39.78
N ASP A 70 67.60 -42.08 41.07
CA ASP A 70 66.25 -41.84 41.59
C ASP A 70 65.63 -40.54 41.04
N PRO A 71 66.35 -39.39 40.98
CA PRO A 71 65.80 -38.17 40.38
C PRO A 71 65.52 -38.30 38.87
N LEU A 72 66.37 -39.01 38.13
CA LEU A 72 66.14 -39.27 36.70
C LEU A 72 64.95 -40.19 36.48
N PHE A 73 64.77 -41.19 37.35
CA PHE A 73 63.63 -42.09 37.30
C PHE A 73 62.32 -41.34 37.63
N GLU A 74 62.34 -40.43 38.62
CA GLU A 74 61.22 -39.53 38.91
C GLU A 74 60.85 -38.65 37.71
N MET A 75 61.86 -38.05 37.04
CA MET A 75 61.64 -37.25 35.84
C MET A 75 61.08 -38.08 34.67
N ASP A 76 61.57 -39.30 34.46
CA ASP A 76 61.05 -40.22 33.44
C ASP A 76 59.57 -40.54 33.69
N ILE A 77 59.20 -40.81 34.95
CA ILE A 77 57.79 -41.00 35.34
C ILE A 77 56.97 -39.75 35.02
N ALA A 78 57.46 -38.57 35.41
CA ALA A 78 56.75 -37.31 35.19
C ALA A 78 56.57 -36.97 33.71
N VAL A 79 57.61 -37.16 32.89
CA VAL A 79 57.53 -36.95 31.44
C VAL A 79 56.59 -37.96 30.78
N LYS A 80 56.61 -39.24 31.21
CA LYS A 80 55.68 -40.26 30.71
C LYS A 80 54.23 -39.97 31.09
N ALA A 81 54.00 -39.47 32.30
CA ALA A 81 52.67 -39.02 32.74
C ALA A 81 52.20 -37.82 31.90
N LEU A 82 53.07 -36.82 31.73
CA LEU A 82 52.82 -35.64 30.90
C LEU A 82 52.50 -36.01 29.44
N ALA A 83 53.27 -36.94 28.85
CA ALA A 83 53.04 -37.44 27.50
C ALA A 83 51.69 -38.16 27.32
N LYS A 84 51.11 -38.65 28.42
CA LYS A 84 49.76 -39.24 28.47
C LYS A 84 48.67 -38.22 28.85
N GLY A 85 49.02 -36.95 29.05
CA GLY A 85 48.10 -35.89 29.45
C GLY A 85 47.82 -35.82 30.96
N ASP A 86 48.55 -36.57 31.79
CA ASP A 86 48.43 -36.49 33.25
C ASP A 86 49.31 -35.36 33.80
N LEU A 87 48.65 -34.25 34.13
CA LEU A 87 49.28 -33.06 34.71
C LEU A 87 49.29 -33.07 36.25
N SER A 88 48.77 -34.13 36.88
CA SER A 88 48.72 -34.23 38.36
C SER A 88 50.05 -34.69 38.96
N VAL A 89 51.00 -35.13 38.11
CA VAL A 89 52.30 -35.64 38.53
C VAL A 89 53.13 -34.55 39.22
N LYS A 90 53.74 -34.91 40.34
CA LYS A 90 54.59 -34.02 41.13
C LYS A 90 56.05 -34.39 40.92
N VAL A 91 56.85 -33.38 40.60
CA VAL A 91 58.31 -33.49 40.58
C VAL A 91 58.82 -32.81 41.85
N THR A 92 59.47 -33.57 42.71
CA THR A 92 59.84 -33.17 44.07
C THR A 92 61.34 -32.94 44.25
N TYR A 93 62.18 -33.47 43.36
CA TYR A 93 63.63 -33.27 43.43
C TYR A 93 64.04 -31.79 43.35
N GLU A 94 64.81 -31.34 44.33
CA GLU A 94 65.36 -29.99 44.42
C GLU A 94 66.87 -30.01 44.67
N SER A 95 67.60 -29.30 43.82
CA SER A 95 69.04 -29.12 43.94
C SER A 95 69.49 -27.94 43.08
N ASP A 96 70.65 -27.35 43.38
CA ASP A 96 71.24 -26.28 42.57
C ASP A 96 72.02 -26.80 41.33
N ASN A 97 72.04 -28.13 41.15
CA ASN A 97 72.73 -28.80 40.04
C ASN A 97 71.88 -28.87 38.74
N GLU A 98 72.42 -29.50 37.71
CA GLU A 98 71.77 -29.71 36.40
C GLU A 98 70.41 -30.42 36.51
N LEU A 99 70.33 -31.48 37.34
CA LEU A 99 69.10 -32.24 37.54
C LEU A 99 68.04 -31.41 38.27
N GLY A 100 68.46 -30.57 39.22
CA GLY A 100 67.54 -29.67 39.91
C GLY A 100 67.00 -28.58 38.99
N ARG A 101 67.83 -28.03 38.09
CA ARG A 101 67.35 -27.12 37.02
C ARG A 101 66.38 -27.81 36.08
N LEU A 102 66.66 -29.05 35.65
CA LEU A 102 65.75 -29.84 34.82
C LEU A 102 64.41 -30.12 35.52
N SER A 103 64.44 -30.52 36.79
CA SER A 103 63.24 -30.66 37.65
C SER A 103 62.46 -29.34 37.74
N GLY A 104 63.16 -28.21 37.91
CA GLY A 104 62.55 -26.87 37.92
C GLY A 104 61.84 -26.54 36.61
N SER A 105 62.50 -26.73 35.46
CA SER A 105 61.90 -26.51 34.14
C SER A 105 60.70 -27.43 33.88
N LEU A 106 60.78 -28.70 34.30
CA LEU A 106 59.68 -29.65 34.17
C LEU A 106 58.47 -29.24 35.03
N ARG A 107 58.70 -28.82 36.29
CA ARG A 107 57.64 -28.25 37.14
C ARG A 107 56.99 -27.02 36.54
N GLN A 108 57.78 -26.08 36.02
CA GLN A 108 57.25 -24.89 35.38
C GLN A 108 56.36 -25.25 34.18
N THR A 109 56.78 -26.24 33.38
CA THR A 109 56.00 -26.74 32.25
C THR A 109 54.68 -27.38 32.71
N ILE A 110 54.71 -28.25 33.72
CA ILE A 110 53.50 -28.89 34.29
C ILE A 110 52.55 -27.82 34.85
N ASN A 111 53.07 -26.86 35.60
CA ASN A 111 52.26 -25.78 36.20
C ASN A 111 51.61 -24.89 35.11
N MET A 112 52.37 -24.53 34.08
CA MET A 112 51.86 -23.76 32.93
C MET A 112 50.74 -24.51 32.21
N LEU A 113 50.96 -25.78 31.86
CA LEU A 113 49.95 -26.61 31.18
C LEU A 113 48.72 -26.84 32.07
N THR A 114 48.90 -26.99 33.38
CA THR A 114 47.80 -27.13 34.34
C THR A 114 46.96 -25.86 34.41
N ALA A 115 47.60 -24.68 34.46
CA ALA A 115 46.91 -23.39 34.46
C ALA A 115 46.14 -23.18 33.16
N LEU A 116 46.76 -23.47 32.01
CA LEU A 116 46.12 -23.42 30.69
C LEU A 116 44.90 -24.32 30.61
N LEU A 117 45.04 -25.60 30.98
CA LEU A 117 43.93 -26.57 30.92
C LEU A 117 42.77 -26.13 31.83
N LYS A 118 43.08 -25.66 33.04
CA LYS A 118 42.06 -25.18 33.98
C LYS A 118 41.32 -23.96 33.44
N ASP A 119 42.04 -22.98 32.89
CA ASP A 119 41.43 -21.75 32.37
C ASP A 119 40.59 -22.01 31.11
N VAL A 120 41.09 -22.81 30.15
CA VAL A 120 40.33 -23.20 28.96
C VAL A 120 39.07 -24.00 29.36
N THR A 121 39.19 -24.94 30.29
CA THR A 121 38.03 -25.72 30.77
C THR A 121 36.96 -24.82 31.39
N ARG A 122 37.38 -23.81 32.18
CA ARG A 122 36.47 -22.83 32.78
C ARG A 122 35.78 -21.98 31.72
N ILE A 123 36.50 -21.50 30.71
CA ILE A 123 35.92 -20.74 29.59
C ILE A 123 34.90 -21.59 28.82
N LEU A 124 35.24 -22.85 28.51
CA LEU A 124 34.32 -23.76 27.82
C LEU A 124 33.08 -24.08 28.64
N GLU A 125 33.22 -24.21 29.96
CA GLU A 125 32.08 -24.41 30.85
C GLU A 125 31.17 -23.17 30.90
N ALA A 126 31.72 -21.97 30.87
CA ALA A 126 30.94 -20.74 30.72
C ALA A 126 30.20 -20.70 29.38
N PHE A 127 30.83 -21.08 28.26
CA PHE A 127 30.15 -21.17 26.96
C PHE A 127 29.00 -22.18 26.98
N ARG A 128 29.18 -23.33 27.65
CA ARG A 128 28.12 -24.34 27.82
C ARG A 128 26.88 -23.77 28.54
N GLN A 129 27.09 -22.81 29.43
CA GLN A 129 26.04 -22.11 30.18
C GLN A 129 25.52 -20.86 29.44
N GLY A 130 25.99 -20.60 28.23
CA GLY A 130 25.62 -19.43 27.43
C GLY A 130 26.34 -18.13 27.83
N ASP A 131 27.36 -18.19 28.68
CA ASP A 131 28.14 -17.02 29.08
C ASP A 131 29.35 -16.81 28.17
N PHE A 132 29.18 -15.94 27.18
CA PHE A 132 30.22 -15.50 26.25
C PHE A 132 30.91 -14.20 26.73
N ASN A 133 30.55 -13.65 27.89
CA ASN A 133 31.26 -12.51 28.46
C ASN A 133 32.47 -12.94 29.32
N VAL A 134 32.68 -14.25 29.50
CA VAL A 134 33.82 -14.81 30.22
C VAL A 134 35.17 -14.35 29.63
N ARG A 135 36.14 -14.08 30.50
CA ARG A 135 37.52 -13.70 30.17
C ARG A 135 38.50 -14.66 30.84
N SER A 136 39.64 -14.90 30.22
CA SER A 136 40.75 -15.69 30.80
C SER A 136 41.16 -15.10 32.16
N GLU A 137 41.28 -15.95 33.18
CA GLU A 137 41.79 -15.58 34.51
C GLU A 137 43.31 -15.61 34.57
N HIS A 138 43.94 -16.35 33.65
CA HIS A 138 45.39 -16.55 33.59
C HIS A 138 45.98 -16.22 32.20
N PRO A 139 45.79 -15.00 31.67
CA PRO A 139 46.32 -14.63 30.35
C PRO A 139 47.85 -14.76 30.26
N GLU A 140 48.55 -14.65 31.39
CA GLU A 140 49.99 -14.84 31.52
C GLU A 140 50.44 -16.30 31.32
N ALA A 141 49.55 -17.29 31.45
CA ALA A 141 49.88 -18.69 31.23
C ALA A 141 49.99 -19.05 29.73
N TYR A 142 49.42 -18.23 28.85
CA TYR A 142 49.42 -18.42 27.39
C TYR A 142 50.68 -17.82 26.75
N ILE A 143 51.80 -18.48 26.98
CA ILE A 143 53.13 -18.04 26.52
C ILE A 143 53.49 -18.71 25.19
N GLY A 144 54.19 -17.99 24.32
CA GLY A 144 54.67 -18.51 23.03
C GLY A 144 53.52 -18.94 22.14
N ASP A 145 53.59 -20.15 21.61
CA ASP A 145 52.60 -20.68 20.66
C ASP A 145 51.19 -20.85 21.27
N PHE A 146 51.08 -20.93 22.61
CA PHE A 146 49.78 -20.99 23.29
C PHE A 146 49.03 -19.66 23.24
N ARG A 147 49.67 -18.54 22.91
CA ARG A 147 49.00 -17.24 22.77
C ARG A 147 47.93 -17.27 21.67
N ILE A 148 48.19 -18.01 20.59
CA ILE A 148 47.27 -18.19 19.46
C ILE A 148 45.95 -18.82 19.94
N LEU A 149 46.00 -19.73 20.93
CA LEU A 149 44.80 -20.35 21.49
C LEU A 149 43.91 -19.31 22.19
N LEU A 150 44.50 -18.45 23.03
CA LEU A 150 43.75 -17.40 23.73
C LEU A 150 43.17 -16.39 22.75
N ASP A 151 43.98 -15.93 21.79
CA ASP A 151 43.54 -14.95 20.80
C ASP A 151 42.41 -15.55 19.92
N GLY A 152 42.49 -16.83 19.56
CA GLY A 152 41.43 -17.56 18.85
C GLY A 152 40.13 -17.67 19.65
N LEU A 153 40.22 -17.98 20.95
CA LEU A 153 39.04 -18.00 21.84
C LEU A 153 38.39 -16.62 21.95
N VAL A 154 39.19 -15.55 22.08
CA VAL A 154 38.69 -14.17 22.11
C VAL A 154 38.01 -13.80 20.80
N ALA A 155 38.62 -14.12 19.66
CA ALA A 155 38.05 -13.84 18.34
C ALA A 155 36.72 -14.57 18.13
N LEU A 156 36.62 -15.84 18.54
CA LEU A 156 35.39 -16.62 18.47
C LEU A 156 34.27 -15.97 19.30
N VAL A 157 34.57 -15.60 20.55
CA VAL A 157 33.61 -14.95 21.45
C VAL A 157 33.10 -13.63 20.89
N LYS A 158 34.00 -12.81 20.34
CA LYS A 158 33.63 -11.54 19.70
C LYS A 158 32.74 -11.78 18.49
N GLY A 159 33.16 -12.63 17.56
CA GLY A 159 32.38 -12.95 16.36
C GLY A 159 31.00 -13.53 16.66
N PHE A 160 30.90 -14.41 17.65
CA PHE A 160 29.62 -14.94 18.12
C PHE A 160 28.73 -13.84 18.73
N SER A 161 29.30 -13.00 19.59
CA SER A 161 28.57 -11.92 20.26
C SER A 161 28.06 -10.87 19.27
N ASP A 162 28.89 -10.51 18.29
CA ASP A 162 28.50 -9.55 17.24
C ASP A 162 27.41 -10.13 16.33
N THR A 163 27.50 -11.43 15.99
CA THR A 163 26.45 -12.11 15.23
C THR A 163 25.13 -12.13 16.00
N MET A 164 25.16 -12.45 17.29
CA MET A 164 23.95 -12.47 18.13
C MET A 164 23.34 -11.07 18.30
N ARG A 165 24.16 -10.03 18.46
CA ARG A 165 23.67 -8.63 18.45
C ARG A 165 23.00 -8.27 17.13
N ASN A 166 23.56 -8.69 16.00
CA ASN A 166 22.95 -8.43 14.70
C ASN A 166 21.59 -9.13 14.56
N ILE A 167 21.44 -10.35 15.11
CA ILE A 167 20.16 -11.06 15.16
C ILE A 167 19.17 -10.33 16.07
N ASP A 168 19.59 -9.87 17.25
CA ASP A 168 18.77 -9.09 18.19
C ASP A 168 18.24 -7.80 17.54
N ASN A 169 19.13 -7.03 16.90
CA ASN A 169 18.77 -5.81 16.17
C ASN A 169 17.82 -6.11 15.01
N ALA A 170 18.05 -7.19 14.25
CA ALA A 170 17.16 -7.59 13.16
C ALA A 170 15.78 -8.00 13.67
N ALA A 171 15.70 -8.69 14.81
CA ALA A 171 14.44 -9.03 15.46
C ALA A 171 13.68 -7.77 15.90
N ASP A 172 14.36 -6.78 16.48
CA ASP A 172 13.74 -5.50 16.85
C ASP A 172 13.18 -4.77 15.62
N GLN A 173 13.91 -4.74 14.50
CA GLN A 173 13.41 -4.17 13.24
C GLN A 173 12.19 -4.91 12.68
N VAL A 174 12.17 -6.24 12.77
CA VAL A 174 11.00 -7.04 12.35
C VAL A 174 9.81 -6.76 13.26
N ALA A 175 10.01 -6.64 14.58
CA ALA A 175 8.95 -6.33 15.52
C ALA A 175 8.33 -4.94 15.26
N GLU A 176 9.18 -3.92 15.06
CA GLU A 176 8.74 -2.56 14.72
C GLU A 176 7.99 -2.54 13.38
N GLY A 177 8.58 -3.12 12.33
CA GLY A 177 7.95 -3.18 11.01
C GLY A 177 6.64 -3.96 10.99
N SER A 178 6.51 -5.00 11.83
CA SER A 178 5.26 -5.75 11.99
C SER A 178 4.19 -4.91 12.70
N ASN A 179 4.57 -4.15 13.73
CA ASN A 179 3.64 -3.23 14.39
C ASN A 179 3.11 -2.16 13.41
N ASP A 180 3.99 -1.56 12.62
CA ASP A 180 3.61 -0.57 11.60
C ASP A 180 2.69 -1.17 10.54
N LEU A 181 2.97 -2.42 10.13
CA LEU A 181 2.14 -3.14 9.18
C LEU A 181 0.76 -3.47 9.75
N ALA A 182 0.66 -3.82 11.04
CA ALA A 182 -0.62 -4.04 11.72
C ALA A 182 -1.46 -2.75 11.79
N VAL A 183 -0.84 -1.62 12.17
CA VAL A 183 -1.51 -0.31 12.18
C VAL A 183 -1.99 0.08 10.78
N SER A 184 -1.13 -0.07 9.77
CA SER A 184 -1.47 0.24 8.37
C SER A 184 -2.61 -0.65 7.85
N SER A 185 -2.65 -1.91 8.28
CA SER A 185 -3.72 -2.84 7.94
C SER A 185 -5.04 -2.43 8.59
N GLN A 186 -5.03 -2.00 9.85
CA GLN A 186 -6.21 -1.48 10.52
C GLN A 186 -6.75 -0.22 9.83
N ASP A 187 -5.88 0.69 9.44
CA ASP A 187 -6.25 1.89 8.68
C ASP A 187 -6.84 1.53 7.31
N LEU A 188 -6.27 0.53 6.63
CA LEU A 188 -6.80 0.03 5.36
C LEU A 188 -8.18 -0.60 5.52
N ALA A 189 -8.41 -1.38 6.58
CA ALA A 189 -9.71 -1.97 6.88
C ALA A 189 -10.77 -0.90 7.20
N GLN A 190 -10.40 0.12 7.96
CA GLN A 190 -11.28 1.27 8.23
C GLN A 190 -11.59 2.04 6.93
N GLY A 191 -10.57 2.33 6.13
CA GLY A 191 -10.74 2.98 4.83
C GLY A 191 -11.61 2.18 3.86
N ALA A 192 -11.48 0.85 3.85
CA ALA A 192 -12.35 -0.03 3.08
C ALA A 192 -13.81 0.05 3.58
N THR A 193 -14.04 0.11 4.89
CA THR A 193 -15.38 0.28 5.48
C THR A 193 -16.01 1.61 5.07
N ASP A 194 -15.24 2.70 5.14
CA ASP A 194 -15.71 4.04 4.75
C ASP A 194 -15.99 4.11 3.23
N GLN A 195 -15.16 3.44 2.42
CA GLN A 195 -15.39 3.29 0.99
C GLN A 195 -16.65 2.48 0.70
N ALA A 196 -16.93 1.41 1.44
CA ALA A 196 -18.15 0.62 1.28
C ALA A 196 -19.39 1.49 1.49
N ALA A 197 -19.42 2.28 2.56
CA ALA A 197 -20.52 3.20 2.85
C ALA A 197 -20.70 4.24 1.72
N SER A 198 -19.59 4.78 1.21
CA SER A 198 -19.62 5.73 0.09
C SER A 198 -20.16 5.10 -1.19
N VAL A 199 -19.79 3.83 -1.48
CA VAL A 199 -20.29 3.09 -2.64
C VAL A 199 -21.79 2.82 -2.51
N GLU A 200 -22.28 2.46 -1.32
CA GLU A 200 -23.73 2.29 -1.09
C GLU A 200 -24.52 3.58 -1.35
N GLU A 201 -24.04 4.73 -0.89
CA GLU A 201 -24.66 6.04 -1.14
C GLU A 201 -24.66 6.40 -2.64
N LEU A 202 -23.57 6.09 -3.34
CA LEU A 202 -23.47 6.32 -4.79
C LEU A 202 -24.41 5.41 -5.58
N ILE A 203 -24.60 4.16 -5.17
CA ILE A 203 -25.59 3.24 -5.77
C ILE A 203 -27.02 3.79 -5.59
N ALA A 204 -27.33 4.31 -4.40
CA ALA A 204 -28.63 4.96 -4.16
C ALA A 204 -28.83 6.18 -5.09
N THR A 205 -27.81 7.02 -5.22
CA THR A 205 -27.83 8.18 -6.12
C THR A 205 -27.99 7.76 -7.59
N VAL A 206 -27.30 6.71 -8.04
CA VAL A 206 -27.43 6.16 -9.40
C VAL A 206 -28.85 5.63 -9.66
N THR A 207 -29.45 4.99 -8.65
CA THR A 207 -30.83 4.51 -8.74
C THR A 207 -31.81 5.68 -8.90
N GLU A 208 -31.62 6.76 -8.14
CA GLU A 208 -32.42 7.99 -8.26
C GLU A 208 -32.27 8.62 -9.66
N VAL A 209 -31.04 8.77 -10.16
CA VAL A 209 -30.77 9.29 -11.51
C VAL A 209 -31.40 8.39 -12.58
N THR A 210 -31.35 7.07 -12.41
CA THR A 210 -32.00 6.11 -13.33
C THR A 210 -33.50 6.36 -13.41
N ASN A 211 -34.16 6.54 -12.27
CA ASN A 211 -35.59 6.85 -12.21
C ASN A 211 -35.89 8.19 -12.89
N GLN A 212 -35.06 9.21 -12.67
CA GLN A 212 -35.22 10.52 -13.30
C GLN A 212 -35.09 10.46 -14.83
N VAL A 213 -34.16 9.66 -15.35
CA VAL A 213 -34.00 9.44 -16.80
C VAL A 213 -35.22 8.75 -17.41
N GLN A 214 -35.80 7.75 -16.71
CA GLN A 214 -37.02 7.10 -17.14
C GLN A 214 -38.22 8.06 -17.13
N GLU A 215 -38.34 8.88 -16.09
CA GLU A 215 -39.39 9.90 -16.01
C GLU A 215 -39.26 10.96 -17.11
N ASN A 216 -38.04 11.41 -17.39
CA ASN A 216 -37.76 12.33 -18.49
C ASN A 216 -38.19 11.72 -19.84
N THR A 217 -37.87 10.45 -20.08
CA THR A 217 -38.27 9.75 -21.31
C THR A 217 -39.79 9.71 -21.45
N LYS A 218 -40.50 9.33 -20.39
CA LYS A 218 -41.98 9.29 -20.36
C LYS A 218 -42.61 10.67 -20.56
N THR A 219 -42.03 11.71 -19.95
CA THR A 219 -42.51 13.09 -20.09
C THR A 219 -42.27 13.63 -21.49
N THR A 220 -41.14 13.27 -22.09
CA THR A 220 -40.78 13.60 -23.48
C THR A 220 -41.73 12.94 -24.47
N ASP A 221 -42.06 11.66 -24.28
CA ASP A 221 -43.05 10.96 -25.11
C ASP A 221 -44.44 11.63 -25.02
N LYS A 222 -44.87 12.03 -23.82
CA LYS A 222 -46.13 12.79 -23.65
C LYS A 222 -46.08 14.16 -24.34
N ALA A 223 -44.96 14.87 -24.25
CA ALA A 223 -44.80 16.16 -24.91
C ALA A 223 -44.86 16.03 -26.43
N HIS A 224 -44.25 14.97 -26.98
CA HIS A 224 -44.33 14.63 -28.41
C HIS A 224 -45.78 14.41 -28.85
N ASP A 225 -46.53 13.58 -28.12
CA ASP A 225 -47.92 13.26 -28.45
C ASP A 225 -48.84 14.49 -28.35
N ASN A 226 -48.63 15.34 -27.34
CA ASN A 226 -49.35 16.60 -27.21
C ASN A 226 -49.04 17.57 -28.36
N ALA A 227 -47.77 17.73 -28.73
CA ALA A 227 -47.37 18.58 -29.85
C ALA A 227 -48.04 18.10 -31.16
N LYS A 228 -48.08 16.78 -31.38
CA LYS A 228 -48.78 16.17 -32.53
C LYS A 228 -50.28 16.47 -32.52
N LEU A 229 -50.96 16.34 -31.38
CA LEU A 229 -52.38 16.68 -31.23
C LEU A 229 -52.65 18.16 -31.52
N ILE A 230 -51.82 19.06 -30.99
CA ILE A 230 -51.95 20.50 -31.25
C ILE A 230 -51.72 20.80 -32.74
N GLY A 231 -50.73 20.16 -33.37
CA GLY A 231 -50.49 20.32 -34.81
C GLY A 231 -51.67 19.87 -35.67
N GLN A 232 -52.33 18.77 -35.32
CA GLN A 232 -53.56 18.34 -35.97
C GLN A 232 -54.69 19.36 -35.81
N GLN A 233 -54.87 19.89 -34.59
CA GLN A 233 -55.90 20.89 -34.32
C GLN A 233 -55.65 22.21 -35.05
N ALA A 234 -54.40 22.68 -35.09
CA ALA A 234 -54.01 23.88 -35.84
C ALA A 234 -54.27 23.72 -37.34
N LYS A 235 -54.02 22.53 -37.90
CA LYS A 235 -54.33 22.21 -39.30
C LYS A 235 -55.84 22.26 -39.59
N ILE A 236 -56.67 21.76 -38.68
CA ILE A 236 -58.13 21.87 -38.78
C ILE A 236 -58.56 23.34 -38.74
N SER A 237 -58.02 24.12 -37.81
CA SER A 237 -58.30 25.57 -37.71
C SER A 237 -57.90 26.32 -38.98
N GLN A 238 -56.78 25.97 -39.61
CA GLN A 238 -56.34 26.57 -40.88
C GLN A 238 -57.34 26.30 -42.02
N VAL A 239 -57.88 25.08 -42.11
CA VAL A 239 -58.93 24.76 -43.09
C VAL A 239 -60.18 25.59 -42.82
N LYS A 240 -60.58 25.75 -41.55
CA LYS A 240 -61.74 26.57 -41.16
C LYS A 240 -61.56 28.06 -41.42
N MET A 241 -60.35 28.59 -41.29
CA MET A 241 -60.05 29.97 -41.69
C MET A 241 -60.21 30.17 -43.20
N ARG A 242 -59.76 29.20 -44.01
CA ARG A 242 -59.98 29.26 -45.47
C ARG A 242 -61.47 29.25 -45.83
N GLU A 243 -62.26 28.38 -45.21
CA GLU A 243 -63.73 28.36 -45.39
C GLU A 243 -64.36 29.71 -44.97
N LEU A 244 -63.87 30.34 -43.89
CA LEU A 244 -64.35 31.65 -43.43
C LEU A 244 -64.01 32.76 -44.43
N THR A 245 -62.79 32.79 -44.96
CA THR A 245 -62.38 33.74 -46.00
C THR A 245 -63.24 33.60 -47.26
N GLU A 246 -63.51 32.37 -47.72
CA GLU A 246 -64.40 32.12 -48.87
C GLU A 246 -65.82 32.63 -48.60
N ALA A 247 -66.35 32.41 -47.39
CA ALA A 247 -67.67 32.92 -47.00
C ALA A 247 -67.71 34.45 -46.96
N MET A 248 -66.67 35.11 -46.44
CA MET A 248 -66.58 36.57 -46.41
C MET A 248 -66.46 37.18 -47.81
N GLU A 249 -65.69 36.57 -48.71
CA GLU A 249 -65.64 37.02 -50.11
C GLU A 249 -67.01 36.89 -50.79
N THR A 250 -67.74 35.80 -50.52
CA THR A 250 -69.13 35.63 -51.00
C THR A 250 -70.06 36.73 -50.45
N ILE A 251 -69.94 37.08 -49.17
CA ILE A 251 -70.72 38.18 -48.56
C ILE A 251 -70.37 39.52 -49.20
N LYS A 252 -69.10 39.78 -49.49
CA LYS A 252 -68.63 40.99 -50.16
C LYS A 252 -69.18 41.10 -51.58
N GLU A 253 -69.12 40.02 -52.36
CA GLU A 253 -69.68 39.95 -53.72
C GLU A 253 -71.19 40.23 -53.71
N THR A 254 -71.94 39.50 -52.89
CA THR A 254 -73.40 39.68 -52.77
C THR A 254 -73.78 41.07 -52.25
N SER A 255 -73.02 41.64 -51.31
CA SER A 255 -73.23 43.02 -50.85
C SER A 255 -72.97 44.04 -51.97
N SER A 256 -71.96 43.80 -52.81
CA SER A 256 -71.68 44.65 -53.98
C SER A 256 -72.80 44.58 -55.02
N GLU A 257 -73.37 43.39 -55.25
CA GLU A 257 -74.54 43.23 -56.12
C GLU A 257 -75.77 43.96 -55.56
N ILE A 258 -76.04 43.84 -54.26
CA ILE A 258 -77.11 44.61 -53.61
C ILE A 258 -76.86 46.11 -53.77
N GLY A 259 -75.61 46.57 -53.61
CA GLY A 259 -75.24 47.97 -53.84
C GLY A 259 -75.61 48.48 -55.24
N LYS A 260 -75.40 47.66 -56.28
CA LYS A 260 -75.83 48.00 -57.66
C LYS A 260 -77.35 48.11 -57.77
N ILE A 261 -78.09 47.17 -57.20
CA ILE A 261 -79.56 47.19 -57.19
C ILE A 261 -80.09 48.46 -56.50
N ILE A 262 -79.46 48.88 -55.40
CA ILE A 262 -79.87 50.11 -54.69
C ILE A 262 -79.64 51.36 -55.54
N VAL A 263 -78.56 51.42 -56.32
CA VAL A 263 -78.32 52.51 -57.28
C VAL A 263 -79.40 52.53 -58.37
N ASP A 264 -79.79 51.37 -58.90
CA ASP A 264 -80.89 51.28 -59.87
C ASP A 264 -82.23 51.75 -59.26
N ILE A 265 -82.50 51.42 -57.99
CA ILE A 265 -83.70 51.89 -57.27
C ILE A 265 -83.67 53.41 -57.07
N GLU A 266 -82.52 54.00 -56.73
CA GLU A 266 -82.34 55.44 -56.62
C GLU A 266 -82.63 56.13 -57.96
N GLU A 267 -82.16 55.55 -59.08
CA GLU A 267 -82.43 56.06 -60.42
C GLU A 267 -83.92 55.97 -60.77
N ILE A 268 -84.57 54.83 -60.51
CA ILE A 268 -86.02 54.66 -60.72
C ILE A 268 -86.82 55.66 -59.89
N ALA A 269 -86.44 55.89 -58.63
CA ALA A 269 -87.08 56.87 -57.76
C ALA A 269 -86.92 58.30 -58.31
N SER A 270 -85.72 58.67 -58.77
CA SER A 270 -85.46 59.97 -59.41
C SER A 270 -86.26 60.16 -60.71
N GLN A 271 -86.32 59.14 -61.57
CA GLN A 271 -87.13 59.14 -62.79
C GLN A 271 -88.62 59.26 -62.46
N THR A 272 -89.11 58.55 -61.43
CA THR A 272 -90.50 58.62 -60.96
C THR A 272 -90.83 60.01 -60.42
N ASN A 273 -89.90 60.63 -59.69
CA ASN A 273 -90.02 62.00 -59.19
C ASN A 273 -90.19 62.99 -60.36
N LEU A 274 -89.34 62.89 -61.40
CA LEU A 274 -89.46 63.71 -62.62
C LEU A 274 -90.76 63.47 -63.39
N LEU A 275 -91.20 62.21 -63.52
CA LEU A 275 -92.47 61.86 -64.17
C LEU A 275 -93.66 62.46 -63.42
N SER A 276 -93.65 62.36 -62.09
CA SER A 276 -94.70 62.88 -61.22
C SER A 276 -94.75 64.41 -61.23
N LEU A 277 -93.60 65.08 -61.32
CA LEU A 277 -93.52 66.52 -61.50
C LEU A 277 -94.14 66.96 -62.83
N ASN A 278 -93.82 66.26 -63.92
CA ASN A 278 -94.44 66.51 -65.23
C ASN A 278 -95.96 66.29 -65.19
N ALA A 279 -96.42 65.24 -64.50
CA ALA A 279 -97.85 64.98 -64.31
C ALA A 279 -98.54 66.06 -63.45
N ALA A 280 -97.88 66.55 -62.39
CA ALA A 280 -98.38 67.64 -61.55
C ALA A 280 -98.49 68.96 -62.33
N ILE A 281 -97.51 69.26 -63.19
CA ILE A 281 -97.52 70.43 -64.09
C ILE A 281 -98.70 70.34 -65.08
N GLU A 282 -98.89 69.19 -65.74
CA GLU A 282 -99.96 69.02 -66.72
C GLU A 282 -101.36 69.00 -66.05
N ALA A 283 -101.46 68.47 -64.83
CA ALA A 283 -102.67 68.54 -64.01
C ALA A 283 -103.00 69.98 -63.58
N ALA A 284 -102.00 70.80 -63.24
CA ALA A 284 -102.18 72.23 -62.98
C ALA A 284 -102.63 73.00 -64.24
N ARG A 285 -102.14 72.57 -65.42
CA ARG A 285 -102.52 73.12 -66.73
C ARG A 285 -103.97 72.83 -67.12
N ALA A 286 -104.53 71.71 -66.66
CA ALA A 286 -105.93 71.31 -66.87
C ALA A 286 -106.96 72.01 -65.95
N GLY A 287 -106.52 72.90 -65.04
CA GLY A 287 -107.41 73.74 -64.22
C GLY A 287 -108.29 72.94 -63.24
N GLU A 288 -109.58 73.30 -63.11
CA GLU A 288 -110.52 72.65 -62.17
C GLU A 288 -110.71 71.15 -62.44
N ALA A 289 -110.57 70.68 -63.69
CA ALA A 289 -110.70 69.26 -64.04
C ALA A 289 -109.50 68.40 -63.61
N GLY A 290 -108.32 69.02 -63.38
CA GLY A 290 -107.07 68.34 -63.05
C GLY A 290 -106.76 68.24 -61.56
N LYS A 291 -107.55 68.86 -60.66
CA LYS A 291 -107.27 68.91 -59.21
C LYS A 291 -107.06 67.54 -58.56
N GLY A 292 -107.87 66.53 -58.92
CA GLY A 292 -107.71 65.17 -58.41
C GLY A 292 -106.42 64.50 -58.86
N PHE A 293 -106.03 64.71 -60.12
CA PHE A 293 -104.77 64.20 -60.68
C PHE A 293 -103.54 64.92 -60.10
N ALA A 294 -103.65 66.22 -59.81
CA ALA A 294 -102.58 66.99 -59.18
C ALA A 294 -102.23 66.47 -57.78
N VAL A 295 -103.26 66.11 -56.98
CA VAL A 295 -103.05 65.52 -55.64
C VAL A 295 -102.37 64.16 -55.74
N VAL A 296 -102.78 63.30 -56.68
CA VAL A 296 -102.14 61.99 -56.88
C VAL A 296 -100.70 62.16 -57.36
N ALA A 297 -100.44 63.08 -58.29
CA ALA A 297 -99.09 63.36 -58.78
C ALA A 297 -98.16 63.85 -57.66
N ASP A 298 -98.62 64.73 -56.76
CA ASP A 298 -97.82 65.23 -55.64
C ASP A 298 -97.59 64.16 -54.55
N GLN A 299 -98.54 63.22 -54.36
CA GLN A 299 -98.34 62.03 -53.51
C GLN A 299 -97.31 61.07 -54.10
N ILE A 300 -97.34 60.83 -55.42
CA ILE A 300 -96.32 60.01 -56.12
C ILE A 300 -94.95 60.68 -56.01
N ARG A 301 -94.89 62.01 -56.18
CA ARG A 301 -93.67 62.80 -56.03
C ARG A 301 -93.04 62.62 -54.66
N LYS A 302 -93.85 62.76 -53.61
CA LYS A 302 -93.40 62.56 -52.24
C LYS A 302 -92.93 61.14 -51.97
N LEU A 303 -93.65 60.12 -52.46
CA LEU A 303 -93.24 58.72 -52.34
C LEU A 303 -91.93 58.44 -53.07
N ALA A 304 -91.70 59.10 -54.22
CA ALA A 304 -90.46 58.99 -54.99
C ALA A 304 -89.28 59.68 -54.27
N GLU A 305 -89.47 60.85 -53.68
CA GLU A 305 -88.47 61.52 -52.83
C GLU A 305 -88.13 60.66 -51.59
N ASP A 306 -89.13 60.10 -50.91
CA ASP A 306 -88.93 59.20 -49.75
C ASP A 306 -88.22 57.90 -50.16
N SER A 307 -88.52 57.35 -51.34
CA SER A 307 -87.85 56.17 -51.90
C SER A 307 -86.40 56.45 -52.26
N ALA A 308 -86.09 57.59 -52.87
CA ALA A 308 -84.73 58.01 -53.18
C ALA A 308 -83.91 58.21 -51.89
N SER A 309 -84.48 58.88 -50.89
CA SER A 309 -83.85 59.06 -49.57
C SER A 309 -83.56 57.72 -48.88
N SER A 310 -84.50 56.77 -48.95
CA SER A 310 -84.33 55.41 -48.41
C SER A 310 -83.26 54.61 -49.16
N ALA A 311 -83.18 54.76 -50.49
CA ALA A 311 -82.15 54.15 -51.31
C ALA A 311 -80.75 54.67 -50.95
N VAL A 312 -80.58 55.99 -50.80
CA VAL A 312 -79.31 56.60 -50.35
C VAL A 312 -78.90 56.07 -48.97
N THR A 313 -79.83 56.03 -48.02
CA THR A 313 -79.54 55.50 -46.67
C THR A 313 -79.14 54.01 -46.71
N THR A 314 -79.80 53.22 -47.57
CA THR A 314 -79.48 51.79 -47.73
C THR A 314 -78.11 51.61 -48.39
N LYS A 315 -77.76 52.44 -49.37
CA LYS A 315 -76.46 52.46 -50.02
C LYS A 315 -75.34 52.73 -49.02
N GLU A 316 -75.51 53.71 -48.13
CA GLU A 316 -74.54 53.99 -47.06
C GLU A 316 -74.34 52.79 -46.12
N LEU A 317 -75.42 52.07 -45.78
CA LEU A 317 -75.36 50.86 -44.98
C LEU A 317 -74.64 49.71 -45.71
N ILE A 318 -74.89 49.53 -47.01
CA ILE A 318 -74.20 48.53 -47.83
C ILE A 318 -72.71 48.84 -47.95
N ASP A 319 -72.35 50.11 -48.21
CA ASP A 319 -70.95 50.54 -48.26
C ASP A 319 -70.25 50.31 -46.92
N LYS A 320 -70.96 50.54 -45.80
CA LYS A 320 -70.45 50.20 -44.47
C LYS A 320 -70.26 48.70 -44.31
N SER A 321 -71.23 47.87 -44.70
CA SER A 321 -71.10 46.41 -44.64
C SER A 321 -69.92 45.89 -45.47
N ILE A 322 -69.71 46.41 -46.69
CA ILE A 322 -68.55 46.05 -47.52
C ILE A 322 -67.25 46.37 -46.79
N ARG A 323 -67.12 47.54 -46.15
CA ARG A 323 -65.93 47.90 -45.37
C ARG A 323 -65.71 46.98 -44.17
N GLU A 324 -66.76 46.61 -43.44
CA GLU A 324 -66.65 45.69 -42.31
C GLU A 324 -66.26 44.27 -42.76
N VAL A 325 -66.76 43.80 -43.89
CA VAL A 325 -66.38 42.50 -44.47
C VAL A 325 -64.93 42.52 -44.95
N GLN A 326 -64.49 43.61 -45.60
CA GLN A 326 -63.10 43.81 -46.00
C GLN A 326 -62.16 43.71 -44.79
N LYS A 327 -62.51 44.39 -43.69
CA LYS A 327 -61.78 44.30 -42.42
C LYS A 327 -61.80 42.88 -41.84
N GLY A 328 -62.93 42.17 -41.95
CA GLY A 328 -63.06 40.77 -41.56
C GLY A 328 -62.12 39.84 -42.34
N ASN A 329 -61.96 40.07 -43.66
CA ASN A 329 -61.01 39.36 -44.49
C ASN A 329 -59.57 39.57 -44.03
N GLU A 330 -59.16 40.83 -43.79
CA GLU A 330 -57.82 41.16 -43.29
C GLU A 330 -57.51 40.43 -41.98
N ILE A 331 -58.43 40.47 -41.00
CA ILE A 331 -58.27 39.77 -39.72
C ILE A 331 -58.16 38.25 -39.91
N THR A 332 -58.95 37.68 -40.82
CA THR A 332 -58.94 36.23 -41.08
C THR A 332 -57.63 35.79 -41.72
N GLU A 333 -57.08 36.61 -42.62
CA GLU A 333 -55.79 36.36 -43.27
C GLU A 333 -54.61 36.45 -42.29
N GLU A 334 -54.58 37.49 -41.44
CA GLU A 334 -53.60 37.60 -40.34
C GLU A 334 -53.68 36.41 -39.36
N THR A 335 -54.91 35.94 -39.07
CA THR A 335 -55.13 34.77 -38.22
C THR A 335 -54.63 33.48 -38.88
N ALA A 336 -54.84 33.32 -40.19
CA ALA A 336 -54.34 32.19 -40.95
C ALA A 336 -52.81 32.16 -41.01
N GLU A 337 -52.16 33.32 -41.17
CA GLU A 337 -50.70 33.44 -41.10
C GLU A 337 -50.17 33.09 -39.70
N SER A 338 -50.82 33.58 -38.64
CA SER A 338 -50.48 33.24 -37.26
C SER A 338 -50.57 31.73 -36.99
N LEU A 339 -51.57 31.04 -37.55
CA LEU A 339 -51.70 29.58 -37.46
C LEU A 339 -50.56 28.84 -38.20
N ASN A 340 -50.10 29.35 -39.35
CA ASN A 340 -48.92 28.81 -40.04
C ASN A 340 -47.65 28.94 -39.18
N ASN A 341 -47.48 30.08 -38.51
CA ASN A 341 -46.34 30.27 -37.60
C ASN A 341 -46.40 29.28 -36.42
N VAL A 342 -47.59 29.03 -35.86
CA VAL A 342 -47.78 28.00 -34.82
C VAL A 342 -47.40 26.61 -35.33
N LEU A 343 -47.76 26.25 -36.56
CA LEU A 343 -47.37 24.97 -37.16
C LEU A 343 -45.84 24.84 -37.31
N ASN A 344 -45.16 25.89 -37.78
CA ASN A 344 -43.70 25.88 -37.90
C ASN A 344 -43.00 25.76 -36.53
N GLU A 345 -43.49 26.46 -35.51
CA GLU A 345 -42.96 26.35 -34.14
C GLU A 345 -43.22 24.97 -33.52
N LEU A 346 -44.33 24.31 -33.85
CA LEU A 346 -44.60 22.94 -33.41
C LEU A 346 -43.61 21.94 -34.01
N ASP A 347 -43.21 22.10 -35.28
CA ASP A 347 -42.17 21.26 -35.88
C ASP A 347 -40.83 21.41 -35.14
N ASN A 348 -40.47 22.65 -34.74
CA ASN A 348 -39.30 22.89 -33.89
C ASN A 348 -39.40 22.19 -32.54
N ILE A 349 -40.57 22.23 -31.90
CA ILE A 349 -40.83 21.52 -30.63
C ILE A 349 -40.68 20.01 -30.80
N VAL A 350 -41.23 19.42 -31.86
CA VAL A 350 -41.11 17.98 -32.14
C VAL A 350 -39.64 17.59 -32.31
N LEU A 351 -38.85 18.38 -33.04
CA LEU A 351 -37.41 18.14 -33.19
C LEU A 351 -36.65 18.25 -31.87
N ALA A 352 -36.96 19.26 -31.04
CA ALA A 352 -36.33 19.43 -29.73
C ALA A 352 -36.64 18.25 -28.79
N VAL A 353 -37.89 17.80 -28.77
CA VAL A 353 -38.35 16.64 -28.00
C VAL A 353 -37.67 15.35 -28.46
N ALA A 354 -37.49 15.15 -29.78
CA ALA A 354 -36.74 14.02 -30.32
C ALA A 354 -35.27 14.03 -29.88
N ASN A 355 -34.62 15.20 -29.85
CA ASN A 355 -33.26 15.35 -29.36
C ASN A 355 -33.13 15.04 -27.86
N ILE A 356 -34.09 15.48 -27.03
CA ILE A 356 -34.14 15.16 -25.60
C ILE A 356 -34.26 13.65 -25.41
N ARG A 357 -35.14 12.97 -26.17
CA ARG A 357 -35.31 11.51 -26.11
C ARG A 357 -34.01 10.77 -26.40
N LEU A 358 -33.32 11.15 -27.49
CA LEU A 358 -32.01 10.58 -27.83
C LEU A 358 -30.95 10.83 -26.76
N ALA A 359 -30.97 12.00 -26.11
CA ALA A 359 -30.07 12.32 -25.00
C ALA A 359 -30.38 11.47 -23.77
N SER A 360 -31.67 11.28 -23.43
CA SER A 360 -32.11 10.42 -22.32
C SER A 360 -31.76 8.95 -22.55
N ASP A 361 -31.91 8.43 -23.78
CA ASP A 361 -31.48 7.06 -24.12
C ASP A 361 -29.96 6.88 -23.89
N LYS A 362 -29.15 7.86 -24.29
CA LYS A 362 -27.71 7.85 -24.03
C LYS A 362 -27.39 7.94 -22.54
N GLN A 363 -28.09 8.78 -21.78
CA GLN A 363 -27.95 8.86 -20.33
C GLN A 363 -28.27 7.52 -19.68
N ALA A 364 -29.33 6.82 -20.09
CA ALA A 364 -29.69 5.51 -19.55
C ALA A 364 -28.56 4.48 -19.73
N VAL A 365 -27.93 4.45 -20.91
CA VAL A 365 -26.77 3.58 -21.17
C VAL A 365 -25.59 3.96 -20.28
N SER A 366 -25.26 5.24 -20.18
CA SER A 366 -24.15 5.72 -19.34
C SER A 366 -24.37 5.41 -17.87
N VAL A 367 -25.59 5.60 -17.36
CA VAL A 367 -25.94 5.31 -15.96
C VAL A 367 -25.79 3.83 -15.66
N LYS A 368 -26.18 2.94 -16.58
CA LYS A 368 -25.97 1.49 -16.44
C LYS A 368 -24.50 1.08 -16.41
N GLU A 369 -23.64 1.75 -17.16
CA GLU A 369 -22.20 1.50 -17.10
C GLU A 369 -21.58 2.03 -15.81
N ILE A 370 -22.07 3.16 -15.28
CA ILE A 370 -21.69 3.67 -13.95
C ILE A 370 -22.08 2.66 -12.86
N GLU A 371 -23.29 2.10 -12.93
CA GLU A 371 -23.79 1.08 -11.99
C GLU A 371 -22.85 -0.14 -11.93
N LYS A 372 -22.47 -0.70 -13.09
CA LYS A 372 -21.47 -1.79 -13.16
C LYS A 372 -20.10 -1.39 -12.61
N GLY A 373 -19.69 -0.13 -12.83
CA GLY A 373 -18.47 0.42 -12.26
C GLY A 373 -18.47 0.37 -10.74
N PHE A 374 -19.61 0.70 -10.11
CA PHE A 374 -19.75 0.61 -8.65
C PHE A 374 -19.77 -0.82 -8.13
N GLU A 375 -20.39 -1.77 -8.83
CA GLU A 375 -20.29 -3.20 -8.46
C GLU A 375 -18.83 -3.68 -8.45
N ALA A 376 -18.04 -3.29 -9.45
CA ALA A 376 -16.62 -3.62 -9.51
C ALA A 376 -15.82 -2.98 -8.36
N ILE A 377 -16.10 -1.72 -8.03
CA ILE A 377 -15.48 -1.04 -6.87
C ILE A 377 -15.86 -1.76 -5.57
N GLY A 378 -17.11 -2.18 -5.40
CA GLY A 378 -17.55 -2.96 -4.24
C GLY A 378 -16.73 -4.24 -4.06
N GLY A 379 -16.41 -4.95 -5.15
CA GLY A 379 -15.53 -6.12 -5.10
C GLY A 379 -14.09 -5.77 -4.67
N VAL A 380 -13.54 -4.63 -5.12
CA VAL A 380 -12.22 -4.15 -4.70
C VAL A 380 -12.21 -3.79 -3.21
N VAL A 381 -13.25 -3.11 -2.73
CA VAL A 381 -13.40 -2.77 -1.31
C VAL A 381 -13.41 -4.01 -0.43
N GLN A 382 -14.15 -5.05 -0.84
CA GLN A 382 -14.19 -6.31 -0.12
C GLN A 382 -12.83 -7.03 -0.11
N ASN A 383 -12.11 -7.03 -1.24
CA ASN A 383 -10.76 -7.57 -1.31
C ASN A 383 -9.78 -6.79 -0.43
N ASN A 384 -9.87 -5.47 -0.38
CA ASN A 384 -9.03 -4.64 0.49
C ASN A 384 -9.28 -4.96 1.97
N SER A 385 -10.53 -5.13 2.37
CA SER A 385 -10.89 -5.52 3.74
C SER A 385 -10.31 -6.90 4.10
N ALA A 386 -10.49 -7.88 3.22
CA ALA A 386 -9.94 -9.23 3.44
C ALA A 386 -8.40 -9.23 3.48
N ALA A 387 -7.75 -8.50 2.57
CA ALA A 387 -6.30 -8.35 2.53
C ALA A 387 -5.77 -7.64 3.78
N ALA A 388 -6.49 -6.65 4.29
CA ALA A 388 -6.15 -5.97 5.54
C ALA A 388 -6.22 -6.93 6.74
N GLU A 389 -7.27 -7.75 6.85
CA GLU A 389 -7.38 -8.77 7.91
C GLU A 389 -6.24 -9.79 7.84
N GLU A 390 -5.94 -10.31 6.65
CA GLU A 390 -4.84 -11.27 6.45
C GLU A 390 -3.47 -10.66 6.76
N THR A 391 -3.24 -9.41 6.36
CA THR A 391 -1.99 -8.69 6.62
C THR A 391 -1.83 -8.40 8.11
N SER A 392 -2.91 -8.05 8.81
CA SER A 392 -2.92 -7.87 10.27
C SER A 392 -2.53 -9.17 10.99
N ALA A 393 -3.15 -10.29 10.62
CA ALA A 393 -2.83 -11.60 11.19
C ALA A 393 -1.36 -12.00 10.94
N THR A 394 -0.86 -11.77 9.73
CA THR A 394 0.55 -12.02 9.37
C THR A 394 1.50 -11.13 10.18
N SER A 395 1.11 -9.89 10.43
CA SER A 395 1.89 -8.94 11.25
C SER A 395 2.00 -9.40 12.71
N GLU A 396 0.91 -9.91 13.28
CA GLU A 396 0.92 -10.50 14.63
C GLU A 396 1.86 -11.72 14.69
N GLU A 397 1.84 -12.58 13.67
CA GLU A 397 2.74 -13.73 13.58
C GLU A 397 4.21 -13.30 13.48
N LEU A 398 4.54 -12.33 12.64
CA LEU A 398 5.90 -11.82 12.51
C LEU A 398 6.41 -11.18 13.82
N SER A 399 5.55 -10.43 14.51
CA SER A 399 5.87 -9.87 15.84
C SER A 399 6.16 -10.98 16.85
N ALA A 400 5.36 -12.06 16.85
CA ALA A 400 5.60 -13.22 17.71
C ALA A 400 6.92 -13.94 17.37
N GLN A 401 7.27 -14.07 16.09
CA GLN A 401 8.54 -14.66 15.65
C GLN A 401 9.74 -13.80 16.04
N ALA A 402 9.64 -12.48 15.92
CA ALA A 402 10.66 -11.54 16.39
C ALA A 402 10.86 -11.65 17.91
N ALA A 403 9.79 -11.68 18.69
CA ALA A 403 9.85 -11.89 20.13
C ALA A 403 10.48 -13.26 20.48
N ALA A 404 10.19 -14.31 19.73
CA ALA A 404 10.82 -15.62 19.92
C ALA A 404 12.33 -15.59 19.63
N LEU A 405 12.77 -14.91 18.56
CA LEU A 405 14.19 -14.71 18.25
C LEU A 405 14.91 -13.97 19.37
N LYS A 406 14.32 -12.88 19.87
CA LYS A 406 14.85 -12.10 20.99
C LYS A 406 15.03 -12.95 22.25
N ASN A 407 13.99 -13.70 22.63
CA ASN A 407 14.06 -14.65 23.74
C ASN A 407 15.13 -15.74 23.56
N MET A 408 15.47 -16.12 22.32
CA MET A 408 16.57 -17.07 22.06
C MET A 408 17.94 -16.41 22.23
N VAL A 409 18.11 -15.15 21.80
CA VAL A 409 19.35 -14.40 21.98
C VAL A 409 19.61 -14.04 23.44
N GLU A 410 18.57 -13.66 24.19
CA GLU A 410 18.64 -13.29 25.61
C GLU A 410 19.15 -14.41 26.53
N LYS A 411 19.08 -15.68 26.08
CA LYS A 411 19.69 -16.82 26.80
C LYS A 411 21.21 -16.73 26.88
N PHE A 412 21.84 -15.93 26.02
CA PHE A 412 23.28 -15.79 25.97
C PHE A 412 23.74 -14.47 26.60
N LYS A 413 24.73 -14.53 27.50
CA LYS A 413 25.43 -13.33 27.98
C LYS A 413 26.52 -12.96 26.99
N LEU A 414 26.24 -11.99 26.14
CA LEU A 414 27.14 -11.58 25.07
C LEU A 414 28.34 -10.78 25.60
N ARG A 415 29.47 -10.85 24.89
CA ARG A 415 30.70 -10.14 25.24
C ARG A 415 30.49 -8.64 25.17
N VAL A 416 30.56 -7.96 26.31
CA VAL A 416 30.63 -6.50 26.38
C VAL A 416 32.11 -6.14 26.37
N ASP A 417 32.55 -5.36 25.38
CA ASP A 417 33.96 -5.03 25.19
C ASP A 417 34.55 -4.26 26.38
#